data_AF-A0A3T0RQ75-F1
#
_entry.id   AF-A0A3T0RQ75-F1
#
_cell.length_a   1.000
_cell.length_b   1.000
_cell.length_c   1.000
_cell.angle_alpha   90.00
_cell.angle_beta   90.00
_cell.angle_gamma   90.00
#
_symmetry.space_group_name_H-M   'P 1'
#
loop_
_entity.id
_entity.type
_entity.pdbx_description
1 polymer ?
#
loop_
_entity_poly.entity_id
_entity_poly.type
_entity_poly.pdbx_seq_one_letter_code
_entity_poly.pdbx_strand_id
1 'polypeptide(L)'
;MRTLNLFLALATTTLLFSCKTNPNKVDNINTSLEHQNQINGESSIGVKDGNAVFQKKVSLNEELRKVQYEVYELEDRVYGNRRFGSLGLYGVLRECKIQLSDPRNGGDGKLMWTEPLERITDKEDEFKIGIDEQKKLVAVTEEFLVDRIQRFRGYKTTLNARQDEYEEKVSICKASLRSKTASK
;
A
#
# COMPACT_ATOMS: atom_id res chain seq x y z
N MET A 1 -56.56 -24.67 -24.82
CA MET A 1 -55.13 -24.83 -24.47
C MET A 1 -54.32 -23.68 -25.08
N ARG A 2 -54.37 -22.48 -24.49
CA ARG A 2 -53.78 -21.25 -25.08
C ARG A 2 -53.01 -20.35 -24.10
N THR A 3 -52.69 -20.84 -22.91
CA THR A 3 -52.18 -19.98 -21.81
C THR A 3 -50.88 -20.46 -21.17
N LEU A 4 -50.19 -21.46 -21.74
CA LEU A 4 -49.01 -22.07 -21.12
C LEU A 4 -47.66 -21.68 -21.74
N ASN A 5 -47.63 -20.70 -22.66
CA ASN A 5 -46.38 -20.24 -23.30
C ASN A 5 -45.96 -18.82 -22.90
N LEU A 6 -46.64 -18.20 -21.92
CA LEU A 6 -46.39 -16.80 -21.54
C LEU A 6 -45.43 -16.64 -20.34
N PHE A 7 -45.06 -17.72 -19.65
CA PHE A 7 -44.28 -17.63 -18.41
C PHE A 7 -42.79 -17.97 -18.54
N LEU A 8 -42.30 -18.39 -19.71
CA LEU A 8 -40.89 -18.78 -19.90
C LEU A 8 -40.06 -17.78 -20.75
N ALA A 9 -40.61 -16.59 -21.00
CA ALA A 9 -39.92 -15.51 -21.73
C ALA A 9 -39.49 -14.34 -20.81
N LEU A 10 -39.64 -14.47 -19.49
CA LEU A 10 -39.39 -13.40 -18.51
C LEU A 10 -38.18 -13.66 -17.59
N ALA A 11 -37.30 -14.60 -17.96
CA ALA A 11 -36.12 -14.97 -17.16
C ALA A 11 -34.77 -14.52 -17.76
N THR A 12 -34.78 -13.77 -18.87
CA THR A 12 -33.58 -13.58 -19.72
C THR A 12 -33.09 -12.13 -19.87
N THR A 13 -33.57 -11.19 -19.07
CA THR A 13 -33.25 -9.74 -19.25
C THR A 13 -32.55 -9.04 -18.09
N THR A 14 -32.13 -9.75 -17.04
CA THR A 14 -31.29 -9.19 -15.96
C THR A 14 -29.79 -9.34 -16.21
N LEU A 15 -29.34 -9.19 -17.46
CA LEU A 15 -27.96 -8.85 -17.79
C LEU A 15 -27.81 -7.33 -17.83
N LEU A 16 -28.14 -6.66 -16.74
CA LEU A 16 -27.88 -5.23 -16.59
C LEU A 16 -26.38 -5.05 -16.29
N PHE A 17 -25.63 -4.81 -17.36
CA PHE A 17 -24.55 -3.83 -17.46
C PHE A 17 -23.94 -3.40 -16.11
N SER A 18 -23.13 -4.27 -15.51
CA SER A 18 -22.05 -3.79 -14.64
C SER A 18 -20.94 -3.22 -15.51
N CYS A 19 -21.23 -2.09 -16.17
CA CYS A 19 -20.17 -1.22 -16.67
C CYS A 19 -19.42 -0.75 -15.42
N LYS A 20 -18.27 -1.38 -15.12
CA LYS A 20 -17.29 -0.89 -14.15
C LYS A 20 -17.00 0.57 -14.51
N THR A 21 -17.69 1.48 -13.86
CA THR A 21 -17.37 2.90 -13.93
C THR A 21 -16.09 3.01 -13.13
N ASN A 22 -14.99 3.39 -13.76
CA ASN A 22 -13.74 3.60 -13.03
C ASN A 22 -14.01 4.71 -11.98
N PRO A 23 -13.93 4.43 -10.67
CA PRO A 23 -14.21 5.42 -9.63
C PRO A 23 -13.19 6.58 -9.64
N ASN A 24 -12.07 6.40 -10.33
CA ASN A 24 -10.96 7.36 -10.38
C ASN A 24 -10.99 8.23 -11.64
N LYS A 25 -12.19 8.51 -12.17
CA LYS A 25 -12.36 9.44 -13.29
C LYS A 25 -11.98 10.86 -12.85
N VAL A 26 -11.30 11.59 -13.73
CA VAL A 26 -10.88 12.97 -13.45
C VAL A 26 -12.07 13.91 -13.65
N ASP A 27 -12.41 14.65 -12.59
CA ASP A 27 -13.45 15.68 -12.61
C ASP A 27 -12.85 17.10 -12.73
N ASN A 28 -13.63 18.02 -13.29
CA ASN A 28 -13.27 19.43 -13.31
C ASN A 28 -13.49 20.05 -11.92
N ILE A 29 -12.40 20.45 -11.27
CA ILE A 29 -12.45 21.06 -9.93
C ILE A 29 -12.28 22.57 -10.04
N ASN A 30 -13.25 23.35 -9.54
CA ASN A 30 -13.07 24.80 -9.40
C ASN A 30 -12.09 25.11 -8.26
N THR A 31 -10.98 25.75 -8.63
CA THR A 31 -9.86 26.08 -7.73
C THR A 31 -9.73 27.55 -7.39
N SER A 32 -10.75 28.36 -7.70
CA SER A 32 -10.82 29.77 -7.31
C SER A 32 -11.11 29.89 -5.81
N LEU A 33 -10.41 30.81 -5.14
CA LEU A 33 -10.63 31.19 -3.75
C LEU A 33 -10.83 32.70 -3.67
N GLU A 34 -11.81 33.14 -2.89
CA GLU A 34 -11.97 34.55 -2.53
C GLU A 34 -10.93 34.92 -1.46
N HIS A 35 -10.43 36.16 -1.49
CA HIS A 35 -9.41 36.64 -0.55
C HIS A 35 -8.18 35.71 -0.41
N GLN A 36 -7.72 35.15 -1.53
CA GLN A 36 -6.63 34.18 -1.55
C GLN A 36 -5.31 34.80 -1.07
N ASN A 37 -4.71 34.20 -0.04
CA ASN A 37 -3.35 34.45 0.40
C ASN A 37 -2.50 33.21 0.12
N GLN A 38 -1.42 33.39 -0.64
CA GLN A 38 -0.48 32.32 -0.93
C GLN A 38 0.44 32.09 0.28
N ILE A 39 0.56 30.84 0.72
CA ILE A 39 1.50 30.46 1.79
C ILE A 39 2.85 30.08 1.17
N ASN A 40 2.82 29.26 0.12
CA ASN A 40 4.00 28.83 -0.63
C ASN A 40 3.63 28.50 -2.09
N GLY A 41 4.59 27.97 -2.86
CA GLY A 41 4.41 27.66 -4.29
C GLY A 41 3.25 26.70 -4.61
N GLU A 42 2.79 25.90 -3.64
CA GLU A 42 1.77 24.87 -3.85
C GLU A 42 0.51 25.06 -3.00
N SER A 43 0.56 25.94 -1.99
CA SER A 43 -0.47 26.04 -0.96
C SER A 43 -0.97 27.48 -0.79
N SER A 44 -2.28 27.61 -0.64
CA SER A 44 -2.95 28.88 -0.38
C SER A 44 -4.10 28.71 0.61
N ILE A 45 -4.42 29.79 1.32
CA ILE A 45 -5.63 29.90 2.15
C ILE A 45 -6.54 30.95 1.50
N GLY A 46 -7.83 30.73 1.55
CA GLY A 46 -8.83 31.72 1.14
C GLY A 46 -10.22 31.35 1.62
N VAL A 47 -11.23 31.98 1.04
CA VAL A 47 -12.64 31.71 1.33
C VAL A 47 -13.28 31.03 0.12
N LYS A 48 -14.04 29.97 0.36
CA LYS A 48 -14.86 29.30 -0.64
C LYS A 48 -16.22 28.97 -0.03
N ASP A 49 -17.29 29.42 -0.68
CA ASP A 49 -18.66 29.23 -0.20
C ASP A 49 -18.86 29.71 1.25
N GLY A 50 -18.28 30.86 1.60
CA GLY A 50 -18.34 31.46 2.94
C GLY A 50 -17.47 30.78 4.01
N ASN A 51 -16.74 29.72 3.66
CA ASN A 51 -15.88 28.98 4.59
C ASN A 51 -14.39 29.26 4.33
N ALA A 52 -13.59 29.33 5.38
CA ALA A 52 -12.14 29.37 5.25
C ALA A 52 -11.62 28.00 4.78
N VAL A 53 -10.90 27.98 3.66
CA VAL A 53 -10.39 26.76 3.03
C VAL A 53 -8.88 26.88 2.82
N PHE A 54 -8.16 25.85 3.25
CA PHE A 54 -6.79 25.60 2.82
C PHE A 54 -6.82 24.76 1.54
N GLN A 55 -6.11 25.22 0.51
CA GLN A 55 -5.99 24.50 -0.75
C GLN A 55 -4.52 24.22 -1.07
N LYS A 56 -4.22 22.96 -1.35
CA LYS A 56 -2.92 22.53 -1.88
C LYS A 56 -3.09 21.99 -3.30
N LYS A 57 -2.34 22.51 -4.26
CA LYS A 57 -2.30 22.04 -5.65
C LYS A 57 -0.96 21.34 -5.88
N VAL A 58 -1.00 20.07 -6.25
CA VAL A 58 0.20 19.25 -6.47
C VAL A 58 0.09 18.60 -7.84
N SER A 59 1.21 18.52 -8.55
CA SER A 59 1.32 17.71 -9.76
C SER A 59 1.15 16.23 -9.41
N LEU A 60 0.26 15.52 -10.10
CA LEU A 60 0.02 14.09 -9.83
C LEU A 60 1.29 13.25 -10.02
N ASN A 61 2.19 13.64 -10.93
CA ASN A 61 3.46 12.95 -11.12
C ASN A 61 4.38 13.09 -9.89
N GLU A 62 4.39 14.27 -9.26
CA GLU A 62 5.16 14.52 -8.03
C GLU A 62 4.54 13.80 -6.83
N GLU A 63 3.21 13.80 -6.73
CA GLU A 63 2.49 13.05 -5.70
C GLU A 63 2.75 11.55 -5.80
N LEU A 64 2.70 10.99 -7.02
CA LEU A 64 3.05 9.59 -7.25
C LEU A 64 4.48 9.31 -6.79
N ARG A 65 5.46 10.11 -7.26
CA ARG A 65 6.87 9.91 -6.90
C ARG A 65 7.07 9.96 -5.38
N LYS A 66 6.46 10.95 -4.72
CA LYS A 66 6.52 11.10 -3.27
C LYS A 66 5.98 9.86 -2.54
N VAL A 67 4.77 9.44 -2.89
CA VAL A 67 4.12 8.28 -2.27
C VAL A 67 4.90 6.99 -2.54
N GLN A 68 5.49 6.83 -3.73
CA GLN A 68 6.35 5.70 -4.05
C GLN A 68 7.58 5.65 -3.13
N TYR A 69 8.29 6.78 -2.95
CA TYR A 69 9.44 6.82 -2.04
C TYR A 69 9.04 6.50 -0.61
N GLU A 70 7.95 7.09 -0.11
CA GLU A 70 7.45 6.79 1.24
C GLU A 70 7.13 5.30 1.42
N VAL A 71 6.54 4.66 0.42
CA VAL A 71 6.23 3.21 0.45
C VAL A 71 7.50 2.37 0.47
N TYR A 72 8.47 2.67 -0.39
CA TYR A 72 9.72 1.90 -0.44
C TYR A 72 10.56 2.07 0.83
N GLU A 73 10.67 3.29 1.36
CA GLU A 73 11.34 3.55 2.64
C GLU A 73 10.67 2.80 3.80
N LEU A 74 9.34 2.77 3.81
CA LEU A 74 8.56 2.07 4.82
C LEU A 74 8.71 0.55 4.69
N GLU A 75 8.68 0.02 3.46
CA GLU A 75 8.92 -1.40 3.21
C GLU A 75 10.32 -1.82 3.68
N ASP A 76 11.34 -1.01 3.40
CA ASP A 76 12.72 -1.24 3.85
C ASP A 76 12.85 -1.18 5.37
N ARG A 77 12.12 -0.30 6.05
CA ARG A 77 12.06 -0.26 7.52
C ARG A 77 11.43 -1.53 8.09
N VAL A 78 10.32 -1.98 7.51
CA VAL A 78 9.55 -3.12 7.99
C VAL A 78 10.28 -4.43 7.72
N TYR A 79 10.65 -4.68 6.47
CA TYR A 79 11.17 -5.96 5.97
C TYR A 79 12.68 -5.98 5.75
N GLY A 80 13.36 -4.84 5.92
CA GLY A 80 14.78 -4.70 5.64
C GLY A 80 15.05 -4.44 4.17
N ASN A 81 16.32 -4.33 3.81
CA ASN A 81 16.75 -4.13 2.43
C ASN A 81 17.86 -5.13 2.11
N ARG A 82 17.64 -6.03 1.13
CA ARG A 82 18.60 -7.06 0.74
C ARG A 82 19.88 -6.49 0.12
N ARG A 83 19.75 -5.39 -0.63
CA ARG A 83 20.87 -4.75 -1.33
C ARG A 83 21.82 -4.04 -0.35
N PHE A 84 21.28 -3.42 0.70
CA PHE A 84 22.05 -2.65 1.68
C PHE A 84 22.26 -3.40 3.01
N GLY A 85 21.76 -4.63 3.14
CA GLY A 85 21.96 -5.49 4.32
C GLY A 85 21.16 -5.09 5.56
N SER A 86 20.16 -4.22 5.43
CA SER A 86 19.26 -3.90 6.55
C SER A 86 18.36 -5.10 6.84
N LEU A 87 18.26 -5.46 8.12
CA LEU A 87 17.36 -6.52 8.60
C LEU A 87 15.90 -6.07 8.68
N GLY A 88 15.67 -4.75 8.81
CA GLY A 88 14.37 -4.18 9.17
C GLY A 88 13.82 -4.72 10.50
N LEU A 89 12.59 -4.33 10.84
CA LEU A 89 11.92 -4.79 12.05
C LEU A 89 11.68 -6.30 12.03
N TYR A 90 11.31 -6.87 10.88
CA TYR A 90 11.12 -8.30 10.71
C TYR A 90 12.39 -9.10 11.04
N GLY A 91 13.54 -8.70 10.49
CA GLY A 91 14.80 -9.40 10.74
C GLY A 91 15.27 -9.25 12.19
N VAL A 92 15.04 -8.07 12.80
CA VAL A 92 15.29 -7.86 14.24
C VAL A 92 14.42 -8.78 15.10
N LEU A 93 13.14 -8.93 14.76
CA LEU A 93 12.24 -9.86 15.47
C LEU A 93 12.72 -11.31 15.33
N ARG A 94 13.06 -11.73 14.11
CA ARG A 94 13.55 -13.08 13.83
C ARG A 94 14.81 -13.40 14.64
N GLU A 95 15.77 -12.47 14.67
CA GLU A 95 16.99 -12.60 15.46
C GLU A 95 16.69 -12.69 16.96
N CYS A 96 15.80 -11.84 17.47
CA CYS A 96 15.39 -11.89 18.87
C CYS A 96 14.73 -13.23 19.24
N LYS A 97 13.91 -13.80 18.36
CA LYS A 97 13.32 -15.13 18.55
C LYS A 97 14.37 -16.26 18.60
N ILE A 98 15.40 -16.18 17.76
CA ILE A 98 16.53 -17.12 17.80
C ILE A 98 17.26 -17.00 19.15
N GLN A 99 17.49 -15.78 19.63
CA GLN A 99 18.13 -15.56 20.93
C GLN A 99 17.27 -16.06 22.09
N LEU A 100 15.94 -15.95 22.00
CA LEU A 100 15.03 -16.49 23.00
C LEU A 100 15.07 -18.01 23.10
N SER A 101 15.26 -18.72 21.98
CA SER A 101 15.34 -20.18 21.98
C SER A 101 16.74 -20.71 22.22
N ASP A 102 17.77 -19.87 22.17
CA ASP A 102 19.15 -20.27 22.45
C ASP A 102 19.29 -20.84 23.90
N PRO A 103 19.81 -22.07 24.07
CA PRO A 103 20.04 -22.64 25.40
C PRO A 103 20.95 -21.78 26.30
N ARG A 104 21.84 -20.97 25.71
CA ARG A 104 22.69 -20.02 26.45
C ARG A 104 21.86 -18.97 27.19
N ASN A 105 20.68 -18.62 26.68
CA ASN A 105 19.74 -17.67 27.27
C ASN A 105 18.60 -18.36 28.04
N GLY A 106 18.68 -19.68 28.29
CA GLY A 106 17.61 -20.43 28.95
C GLY A 106 16.44 -20.76 28.01
N GLY A 107 16.71 -20.88 26.71
CA GLY A 107 15.80 -21.43 25.70
C GLY A 107 15.91 -22.96 25.57
N ASP A 108 15.06 -23.54 24.73
CA ASP A 108 14.95 -25.00 24.50
C ASP A 108 15.75 -25.52 23.29
N GLY A 109 16.46 -24.64 22.59
CA GLY A 109 17.22 -24.93 21.38
C GLY A 109 16.38 -25.15 20.13
N LYS A 110 15.05 -24.99 20.18
CA LYS A 110 14.18 -25.23 19.03
C LYS A 110 13.95 -23.95 18.25
N LEU A 111 13.80 -24.07 16.92
CA LEU A 111 13.46 -22.91 16.09
C LEU A 111 12.03 -22.46 16.39
N MET A 112 11.88 -21.20 16.80
CA MET A 112 10.55 -20.60 16.95
C MET A 112 9.98 -20.24 15.58
N TRP A 113 8.70 -20.54 15.38
CA TRP A 113 8.01 -20.15 14.16
C TRP A 113 8.03 -18.63 13.97
N THR A 114 8.36 -18.21 12.74
CA THR A 114 8.35 -16.82 12.30
C THR A 114 7.53 -16.74 11.04
N GLU A 115 6.71 -15.70 10.93
CA GLU A 115 5.84 -15.50 9.78
C GLU A 115 6.66 -15.38 8.48
N PRO A 116 6.17 -15.90 7.35
CA PRO A 116 6.80 -15.69 6.05
C PRO A 116 6.89 -14.20 5.71
N LEU A 117 7.97 -13.81 5.04
CA LEU A 117 8.16 -12.45 4.57
C LEU A 117 7.45 -12.26 3.23
N GLU A 118 6.46 -11.38 3.20
CA GLU A 118 5.71 -11.02 1.99
C GLU A 118 5.89 -9.52 1.71
N ARG A 119 6.73 -9.20 0.71
CA ARG A 119 6.86 -7.83 0.19
C ARG A 119 5.67 -7.51 -0.69
N ILE A 120 5.14 -6.32 -0.48
CA ILE A 120 3.89 -5.91 -1.14
C ILE A 120 4.23 -5.30 -2.50
N THR A 121 5.39 -4.66 -2.63
CA THR A 121 5.79 -4.03 -3.89
C THR A 121 6.39 -5.00 -4.91
N ASP A 122 6.77 -6.22 -4.51
CA ASP A 122 7.28 -7.26 -5.42
C ASP A 122 6.24 -7.69 -6.48
N LYS A 123 4.96 -7.33 -6.27
CA LYS A 123 3.84 -7.64 -7.17
C LYS A 123 3.55 -6.53 -8.20
N GLU A 124 4.34 -5.46 -8.24
CA GLU A 124 4.08 -4.31 -9.12
C GLU A 124 4.53 -4.49 -10.58
N ASP A 125 5.48 -5.40 -10.84
CA ASP A 125 6.13 -5.55 -12.15
C ASP A 125 5.37 -6.50 -13.10
N GLU A 126 4.04 -6.39 -13.15
CA GLU A 126 3.22 -7.13 -14.12
C GLU A 126 3.16 -6.37 -15.46
N PHE A 127 3.80 -6.94 -16.49
CA PHE A 127 3.82 -6.39 -17.84
C PHE A 127 2.90 -7.15 -18.78
N LYS A 128 2.21 -6.43 -19.68
CA LYS A 128 1.62 -7.05 -20.87
C LYS A 128 2.69 -7.13 -21.94
N ILE A 129 3.01 -8.35 -22.37
CA ILE A 129 3.97 -8.60 -23.44
C ILE A 129 3.21 -8.61 -24.78
N GLY A 130 3.68 -7.84 -25.75
CA GLY A 130 3.03 -7.71 -27.05
C GLY A 130 3.98 -7.25 -28.15
N ILE A 131 3.45 -7.10 -29.35
CA ILE A 131 4.16 -6.52 -30.49
C ILE A 131 3.63 -5.08 -30.67
N ASP A 132 4.53 -4.10 -30.71
CA ASP A 132 4.17 -2.68 -30.89
C ASP A 132 3.84 -2.32 -32.34
N GLU A 133 3.51 -1.04 -32.60
CA GLU A 133 3.19 -0.54 -33.94
C GLU A 133 4.38 -0.66 -34.91
N GLN A 134 5.60 -0.80 -34.39
CA GLN A 134 6.84 -0.95 -35.15
C GLN A 134 7.23 -2.42 -35.37
N LYS A 135 6.35 -3.37 -35.03
CA LYS A 135 6.60 -4.82 -35.09
C LYS A 135 7.73 -5.30 -34.18
N LYS A 136 8.04 -4.58 -33.10
CA LYS A 136 9.01 -4.98 -32.09
C LYS A 136 8.31 -5.63 -30.91
N LEU A 137 8.96 -6.63 -30.32
CA LEU A 137 8.51 -7.23 -29.07
C LEU A 137 8.74 -6.24 -27.93
N VAL A 138 7.66 -5.85 -27.24
CA VAL A 138 7.67 -4.89 -26.13
C VAL A 138 6.90 -5.40 -24.93
N ALA A 139 7.24 -4.87 -23.75
CA ALA A 139 6.52 -5.05 -22.51
C ALA A 139 5.92 -3.69 -22.12
N VAL A 140 4.59 -3.60 -22.02
CA VAL A 140 3.87 -2.35 -21.73
C VAL A 140 2.98 -2.54 -20.52
N THR A 141 2.98 -1.54 -19.64
CA THR A 141 2.04 -1.43 -18.53
C THR A 141 1.18 -0.19 -18.77
N GLU A 142 -0.11 -0.41 -19.02
CA GLU A 142 -1.09 0.67 -19.15
C GLU A 142 -1.90 0.75 -17.86
N GLU A 143 -1.77 1.85 -17.14
CA GLU A 143 -2.46 2.11 -15.86
C GLU A 143 -2.82 3.59 -15.75
N PHE A 144 -4.00 3.90 -15.20
CA PHE A 144 -4.34 5.27 -14.87
C PHE A 144 -3.50 5.78 -13.69
N LEU A 145 -3.00 7.01 -13.81
CA LEU A 145 -2.14 7.59 -12.78
C LEU A 145 -2.82 7.67 -11.40
N VAL A 146 -4.12 7.95 -11.37
CA VAL A 146 -4.91 8.03 -10.14
C VAL A 146 -5.05 6.66 -9.48
N ASP A 147 -5.28 5.60 -10.27
CA ASP A 147 -5.34 4.21 -9.79
C ASP A 147 -4.00 3.83 -9.13
N ARG A 148 -2.89 4.19 -9.78
CA ARG A 148 -1.54 3.93 -9.28
C ARG A 148 -1.29 4.62 -7.94
N ILE A 149 -1.60 5.91 -7.84
CA ILE A 149 -1.45 6.66 -6.58
C ILE A 149 -2.30 6.03 -5.48
N GLN A 150 -3.55 5.68 -5.77
CA GLN A 150 -4.44 5.07 -4.78
C GLN A 150 -3.93 3.70 -4.31
N ARG A 151 -3.38 2.90 -5.22
CA ARG A 151 -2.76 1.62 -4.90
C ARG A 151 -1.58 1.78 -3.95
N PHE A 152 -0.64 2.67 -4.26
CA PHE A 152 0.51 2.91 -3.37
C PHE A 152 0.09 3.51 -2.02
N ARG A 153 -0.97 4.33 -1.95
CA ARG A 153 -1.55 4.77 -0.68
C ARG A 153 -2.11 3.59 0.13
N GLY A 154 -2.70 2.61 -0.55
CA GLY A 154 -3.08 1.32 0.04
C GLY A 154 -1.87 0.58 0.62
N TYR A 155 -0.79 0.47 -0.14
CA TYR A 155 0.46 -0.15 0.34
C TYR A 155 1.04 0.56 1.56
N LYS A 156 1.08 1.90 1.54
CA LYS A 156 1.51 2.70 2.69
C LYS A 156 0.69 2.38 3.93
N THR A 157 -0.63 2.32 3.80
CA THR A 157 -1.54 2.00 4.91
C THR A 157 -1.23 0.62 5.50
N THR A 158 -1.10 -0.39 4.64
CA THR A 158 -0.76 -1.75 5.06
C THR A 158 0.61 -1.82 5.74
N LEU A 159 1.63 -1.18 5.16
CA LEU A 159 2.98 -1.20 5.69
C LEU A 159 3.09 -0.45 7.02
N ASN A 160 2.31 0.62 7.25
CA ASN A 160 2.25 1.30 8.55
C ASN A 160 1.70 0.35 9.62
N ALA A 161 0.59 -0.33 9.33
CA ALA A 161 0.04 -1.32 10.26
C ALA A 161 1.03 -2.45 10.57
N ARG A 162 1.79 -2.89 9.56
CA ARG A 162 2.88 -3.87 9.75
C ARG A 162 4.02 -3.31 10.60
N GLN A 163 4.41 -2.06 10.40
CA GLN A 163 5.43 -1.41 11.21
C GLN A 163 5.04 -1.46 12.70
N ASP A 164 3.84 -1.00 13.03
CA ASP A 164 3.33 -0.99 14.41
C ASP A 164 3.31 -2.40 15.01
N GLU A 165 2.80 -3.37 14.25
CA GLU A 165 2.75 -4.79 14.63
C GLU A 165 4.16 -5.34 14.95
N TYR A 166 5.15 -5.07 14.09
CA TYR A 166 6.50 -5.57 14.31
C TYR A 166 7.22 -4.83 15.44
N GLU A 167 7.02 -3.52 15.61
CA GLU A 167 7.57 -2.76 16.73
C GLU A 167 7.09 -3.31 18.07
N GLU A 168 5.80 -3.64 18.18
CA GLU A 168 5.24 -4.27 19.37
C GLU A 168 5.83 -5.66 19.60
N LYS A 169 5.83 -6.53 18.58
CA LYS A 169 6.41 -7.89 18.68
C LYS A 169 7.89 -7.86 19.06
N VAL A 170 8.68 -6.94 18.49
CA VAL A 170 10.10 -6.76 18.84
C VAL A 170 10.25 -6.34 20.30
N SER A 171 9.41 -5.43 20.77
CA SER A 171 9.45 -4.95 22.16
C SER A 171 9.12 -6.07 23.15
N ILE A 172 8.08 -6.85 22.88
CA ILE A 172 7.69 -8.03 23.68
C ILE A 172 8.82 -9.06 23.71
N CYS A 173 9.41 -9.35 22.55
CA CYS A 173 10.50 -10.32 22.43
C CYS A 173 11.72 -9.88 23.24
N LYS A 174 12.14 -8.62 23.11
CA LYS A 174 13.27 -8.07 23.87
C LYS A 174 13.02 -8.08 25.38
N ALA A 175 11.81 -7.75 25.81
CA ALA A 175 11.44 -7.81 27.23
C ALA A 175 11.51 -9.25 27.76
N SER A 176 11.00 -10.21 27.00
CA SER A 176 11.06 -11.64 27.34
C SER A 176 12.50 -12.14 27.44
N LEU A 177 13.36 -11.71 26.53
CA LEU A 177 14.77 -12.09 26.50
C LEU A 177 15.52 -11.53 27.72
N ARG A 178 15.27 -10.27 28.08
CA ARG A 178 15.81 -9.66 29.30
C ARG A 178 15.36 -10.40 30.56
N SER A 179 14.08 -10.78 30.64
CA SER A 179 13.55 -11.54 31.78
C SER A 179 14.23 -12.90 31.94
N LYS A 180 14.40 -13.64 30.84
CA LYS A 180 15.10 -14.95 30.85
C LYS A 180 16.57 -14.84 31.24
N THR A 181 17.27 -13.86 30.70
CA THR A 181 18.70 -13.65 30.98
C THR A 181 18.96 -13.14 32.39
N ALA A 182 18.05 -12.35 32.97
CA ALA A 182 18.14 -11.89 34.36
C ALA A 182 17.77 -12.96 35.40
N SER A 183 17.05 -14.01 35.00
CA SER A 183 16.65 -15.13 35.87
C SER A 183 17.73 -16.22 35.98
N LYS A 184 18.92 -15.99 35.39
CA LYS A 184 20.05 -16.92 35.33
C LYS A 184 21.17 -16.44 36.23
#